data_AF-A0A961WZ34-F1
#
_entry.id   AF-A0A961WZ34-F1
#
_cell.length_a   1.000
_cell.length_b   1.000
_cell.length_c   1.000
_cell.angle_alpha   90.00
_cell.angle_beta   90.00
_cell.angle_gamma   90.00
#
_symmetry.space_group_name_H-M   'P 1'
#
loop_
_entity.id
_entity.type
_entity.pdbx_description
1 polymer ?
#
loop_
_entity_poly.entity_id
_entity_poly.type
_entity_poly.pdbx_seq_one_letter_code
_entity_poly.pdbx_strand_id
1 'polypeptide(L)' 'HVVRGRDLFHATSAHRLLQGLFGLPEPLYHHHALLLDSQGRKLSKSIESTALRHLRETGATRSDMRRMIGLPDR' A
#
# COMPACT_ATOMS: atom_id res chain seq x y z
N HIS A 1 -8.91 -9.26 9.55
CA HIS A 1 -9.00 -8.17 8.57
C HIS A 1 -7.78 -8.21 7.67
N VAL A 2 -7.92 -7.95 6.37
CA VAL A 2 -6.82 -7.87 5.41
C VAL A 2 -6.78 -6.47 4.83
N VAL A 3 -5.68 -5.74 5.06
CA VAL A 3 -5.46 -4.39 4.53
C VAL A 3 -4.37 -4.47 3.46
N ARG A 4 -4.68 -4.02 2.24
CA ARG A 4 -3.74 -4.08 1.10
C ARG A 4 -4.01 -2.97 0.09
N GLY A 5 -3.09 -2.77 -0.84
CA GLY A 5 -3.23 -1.74 -1.87
C GLY A 5 -4.39 -2.02 -2.83
N ARG A 6 -4.96 -0.95 -3.40
CA ARG A 6 -6.06 -1.03 -4.38
C ARG A 6 -5.66 -1.72 -5.70
N ASP A 7 -4.37 -1.83 -5.98
CA ASP A 7 -3.84 -2.66 -7.06
C ASP A 7 -4.20 -4.15 -6.93
N LEU A 8 -4.42 -4.65 -5.71
CA LEU A 8 -4.81 -6.03 -5.45
C LEU A 8 -6.33 -6.25 -5.41
N PHE A 9 -7.14 -5.24 -5.73
CA PHE A 9 -8.60 -5.32 -5.66
C PHE A 9 -9.15 -6.45 -6.53
N HIS A 10 -8.74 -6.53 -7.80
CA HIS A 10 -9.24 -7.56 -8.72
C HIS A 10 -8.82 -8.98 -8.33
N ALA A 11 -7.67 -9.14 -7.68
CA ALA A 11 -7.26 -10.45 -7.15
C ALA A 11 -8.18 -10.96 -6.03
N THR A 12 -9.02 -10.10 -5.43
CA THR A 12 -9.99 -10.52 -4.41
C THR A 12 -10.94 -11.59 -4.92
N SER A 13 -11.43 -11.51 -6.16
CA SER A 13 -12.37 -12.50 -6.69
C SER A 13 -11.78 -13.91 -6.68
N ALA A 14 -10.52 -14.07 -7.08
CA ALA A 14 -9.83 -15.35 -7.03
C ALA A 14 -9.69 -15.88 -5.59
N HIS A 15 -9.33 -15.02 -4.64
CA HIS A 15 -9.24 -15.42 -3.23
C HIS A 15 -10.60 -15.85 -2.66
N ARG A 16 -11.69 -15.13 -3.02
CA ARG A 16 -13.05 -15.44 -2.57
C ARG A 16 -13.54 -16.77 -3.14
N LEU A 17 -13.24 -17.03 -4.41
CA LEU A 17 -13.53 -18.32 -5.05
C LEU A 17 -12.82 -19.47 -4.31
N LEU A 18 -11.52 -19.36 -4.08
CA LEU A 18 -10.75 -20.38 -3.38
C LEU A 18 -11.25 -20.59 -1.94
N GLN A 19 -11.63 -19.52 -1.24
CA GLN A 19 -12.22 -19.61 0.09
C GLN A 19 -13.52 -20.41 0.08
N GLY A 20 -14.41 -20.13 -0.88
CA GLY A 20 -15.65 -20.90 -1.05
C GLY A 20 -15.40 -22.38 -1.35
N LEU A 21 -14.46 -22.68 -2.26
CA LEU A 21 -14.12 -24.05 -2.64
C LEU A 21 -13.51 -24.88 -1.49
N PHE A 22 -12.73 -24.23 -0.62
CA PHE A 22 -12.06 -24.90 0.48
C PHE A 22 -12.74 -24.72 1.84
N GLY A 23 -13.91 -24.07 1.89
CA GLY A 23 -14.61 -23.79 3.15
C GLY A 23 -13.81 -22.92 4.11
N LEU A 24 -12.96 -22.04 3.60
CA LEU A 24 -12.11 -21.18 4.41
C LEU A 24 -12.85 -19.90 4.84
N PRO A 25 -12.52 -19.33 6.01
CA PRO A 25 -13.08 -18.06 6.44
C PRO A 25 -12.82 -16.91 5.48
N GLU A 26 -13.76 -15.98 5.45
CA GLU A 26 -13.77 -14.82 4.56
C GLU A 26 -13.40 -13.57 5.37
N PRO A 27 -12.18 -13.04 5.25
CA PRO A 27 -11.80 -11.86 6.01
C PRO A 27 -12.45 -10.60 5.43
N LEU A 28 -12.66 -9.59 6.28
CA LEU A 28 -12.95 -8.25 5.80
C LEU A 28 -11.72 -7.67 5.08
N TYR A 29 -11.90 -7.32 3.80
CA TYR A 29 -10.89 -6.71 2.95
C TYR A 29 -11.02 -5.18 2.93
N HIS A 30 -9.92 -4.48 3.19
CA HIS A 30 -9.82 -3.04 2.99
C HIS A 30 -8.72 -2.75 1.95
N HIS A 31 -9.10 -2.09 0.87
CA HIS A 31 -8.21 -1.74 -0.23
C HIS A 31 -7.89 -0.25 -0.17
N HIS A 32 -6.70 0.10 0.34
CA HIS A 32 -6.31 1.49 0.52
C HIS A 32 -5.77 2.11 -0.78
N ALA A 33 -5.83 3.44 -0.88
CA ALA A 33 -5.27 4.19 -1.99
C ALA A 33 -3.75 3.96 -2.12
N LEU A 34 -3.25 4.04 -3.35
CA LEU A 34 -1.83 3.89 -3.65
C LEU A 34 -1.13 5.24 -3.48
N LEU A 35 0.14 5.20 -3.06
CA LEU A 35 0.99 6.39 -3.06
C LEU A 35 1.43 6.68 -4.49
N LEU A 36 1.30 7.94 -4.89
CA LEU A 36 1.66 8.42 -6.22
C LEU A 36 2.84 9.39 -6.12
N ASP A 37 3.65 9.47 -7.17
CA ASP A 37 4.64 10.53 -7.34
C ASP A 37 4.00 11.86 -7.76
N SER A 38 4.81 12.90 -7.92
CA SER A 38 4.36 14.22 -8.37
C SER A 38 3.75 14.24 -9.78
N GLN A 39 3.95 13.18 -10.56
CA GLN A 39 3.40 13.00 -11.91
C GLN A 39 2.20 12.04 -11.91
N GLY A 40 1.69 11.66 -10.73
CA GLY A 40 0.54 10.76 -10.59
C GLY A 40 0.85 9.29 -10.84
N ARG A 41 2.12 8.89 -10.99
CA ARG A 41 2.51 7.49 -11.20
C ARG A 41 2.62 6.79 -9.86
N LYS A 42 2.15 5.54 -9.80
CA LYS A 42 2.26 4.70 -8.60
C LYS A 42 3.73 4.54 -8.19
N LEU A 43 4.05 4.88 -6.95
CA LEU A 43 5.37 4.60 -6.38
C LEU A 43 5.58 3.07 -6.31
N SER A 44 6.67 2.59 -6.89
CA SER A 44 7.03 1.18 -6.84
C SER A 44 8.54 0.98 -6.92
N LYS A 45 9.01 -0.18 -6.45
CA LYS A 45 10.42 -0.58 -6.60
C LYS A 45 10.80 -0.76 -8.07
N SER A 46 9.87 -1.16 -8.92
CA SER A 46 10.13 -1.46 -10.34
C SER A 46 10.35 -0.23 -11.21
N ILE A 47 9.89 0.94 -10.77
CA ILE A 47 10.18 2.23 -11.43
C ILE A 47 11.26 3.02 -10.67
N GLU A 48 12.03 2.33 -9.84
CA GLU A 48 13.11 2.92 -9.02
C GLU A 48 12.65 4.12 -8.18
N SER A 49 11.39 4.11 -7.71
CA SER A 49 10.91 5.12 -6.77
C SER A 49 11.79 5.15 -5.53
N THR A 50 12.03 6.35 -5.00
CA THR A 50 12.89 6.57 -3.85
C THR A 50 12.50 5.65 -2.69
N ALA A 51 13.43 4.80 -2.27
CA ALA A 51 13.22 3.89 -1.17
C ALA A 51 13.19 4.65 0.16
N LEU A 52 12.40 4.15 1.12
CA LEU A 52 12.35 4.70 2.48
C LEU A 52 13.73 4.77 3.15
N ARG A 53 14.63 3.85 2.81
CA ARG A 53 16.03 3.84 3.28
C ARG A 53 16.77 5.10 2.84
N HIS A 54 16.71 5.43 1.55
CA HIS A 54 17.36 6.61 1.00
C HIS A 54 16.83 7.91 1.62
N LEU A 55 15.51 7.97 1.87
CA LEU A 55 14.91 9.10 2.59
C LEU A 55 15.50 9.25 4.00
N ARG A 56 15.71 8.14 4.72
CA ARG A 56 16.34 8.18 6.06
C ARG A 56 17.82 8.59 6.01
N GLU A 57 18.56 8.09 5.04
CA GLU A 57 19.98 8.42 4.84
C GLU A 57 20.20 9.91 4.52
N THR A 58 19.23 10.54 3.86
CA THR A 58 19.22 11.99 3.56
C THR A 58 18.69 12.85 4.72
N GLY A 59 18.42 12.25 5.88
CA GLY A 59 18.00 12.95 7.09
C GLY A 59 16.48 13.16 7.24
N ALA A 60 15.65 12.57 6.37
CA ALA A 60 14.19 12.70 6.50
C ALA A 60 13.68 12.04 7.79
N THR A 61 12.90 12.78 8.56
CA THR A 61 12.37 12.30 9.84
C THR A 61 11.05 11.52 9.65
N ARG A 62 10.61 10.86 10.73
CA ARG A 62 9.27 10.25 10.76
C ARG A 62 8.17 11.27 10.50
N SER A 63 8.27 12.46 11.10
CA SER A 63 7.28 13.52 10.91
C SER A 63 7.26 14.02 9.46
N ASP A 64 8.43 14.12 8.82
CA ASP A 64 8.49 14.50 7.39
C ASP A 64 7.80 13.46 6.51
N MET A 65 8.06 12.17 6.74
CA MET A 65 7.39 11.09 6.01
C MET A 65 5.87 11.14 6.20
N ARG A 66 5.37 11.38 7.42
CA ARG A 66 3.93 11.49 7.70
C ARG A 66 3.32 12.67 6.97
N ARG A 67 3.97 13.83 7.00
CA ARG A 67 3.56 15.03 6.26
C ARG A 67 3.52 14.77 4.75
N MET A 68 4.53 14.11 4.19
CA MET A 68 4.61 13.76 2.76
C MET A 68 3.42 12.91 2.29
N ILE A 69 2.88 12.04 3.15
CA ILE A 69 1.73 11.17 2.82
C ILE A 69 0.40 11.67 3.41
N GLY A 70 0.34 12.92 3.88
CA GLY A 70 -0.88 13.55 4.38
C GLY A 70 -1.40 13.00 5.71
N LEU A 71 -0.54 12.38 6.52
CA LEU A 71 -0.90 11.89 7.85
C LEU A 71 -0.54 12.92 8.94
N PRO A 72 -1.35 13.05 10.00
CA PRO A 72 -1.07 13.98 11.11
C PRO A 72 0.15 13.52 11.91
N ASP A 73 0.91 14.44 12.49
CA ASP A 73 2.01 14.07 13.40
C ASP A 73 1.45 13.41 14.68
N ARG A 74 2.06 12.29 15.07
CA ARG A 74 1.72 11.49 16.26
C ARG A 74 2.98 10.99 16.93
#